data_AF-A0AAU8YY86-F1
#
_entry.id   AF-A0AAU8YY86-F1
#
_cell.length_a   1.000
_cell.length_b   1.000
_cell.length_c   1.000
_cell.angle_alpha   90.00
_cell.angle_beta   90.00
_cell.angle_gamma   90.00
#
_symmetry.space_group_name_H-M   'P 1'
#
loop_
_entity.id
_entity.type
_entity.pdbx_description
1 polymer ?
#
loop_
_entity_poly.entity_id
_entity_poly.type
_entity_poly.pdbx_seq_one_letter_code
_entity_poly.pdbx_strand_id
1 'polypeptide(L)'
;MIKRKGFSIIEILIGLSIMSIVSLYIIKITVRYTSNYKIKKEETLETVYIEEAFNLIKYVLDKEASSKVIEDIIKVERADDKGYDYIRKDRAGNIIISYGAKYSTTTNNICRGIKEFNVKEKGDVIHLKIVGKKGKEYIRCLIKKE
;
A
#
# COMPACT_ATOMS: atom_id res chain seq x y z
N MET A 1 63.03 25.04 19.41
CA MET A 1 62.46 25.26 18.06
C MET A 1 61.89 23.93 17.57
N ILE A 2 60.57 23.74 17.56
CA ILE A 2 59.93 22.47 17.18
C ILE A 2 59.93 22.39 15.65
N LYS A 3 60.70 21.47 15.06
CA LYS A 3 60.65 21.20 13.61
C LYS A 3 59.28 20.63 13.24
N ARG A 4 58.51 21.35 12.43
CA ARG A 4 57.30 20.78 11.80
C ARG A 4 57.76 19.72 10.79
N LYS A 5 57.36 18.47 11.00
CA LYS A 5 57.58 17.40 10.01
C LYS A 5 56.56 17.57 8.88
N GLY A 6 57.05 17.76 7.66
CA GLY A 6 56.22 17.69 6.45
C GLY A 6 56.02 16.23 6.04
N PHE A 7 54.91 15.94 5.36
CA PHE A 7 54.67 14.64 4.74
C PHE A 7 55.42 14.56 3.41
N SER A 8 55.98 13.39 3.12
CA SER A 8 56.52 13.10 1.80
C SER A 8 55.41 12.96 0.76
N ILE A 9 55.74 13.21 -0.50
CA ILE A 9 54.81 13.06 -1.63
C ILE A 9 54.26 11.62 -1.69
N ILE A 10 55.09 10.62 -1.38
CA ILE A 10 54.69 9.20 -1.38
C ILE A 10 53.65 8.91 -0.31
N GLU A 11 53.82 9.42 0.91
CA GLU A 11 52.84 9.25 2.00
C GLU A 11 51.49 9.89 1.65
N ILE A 12 51.52 11.06 1.01
CA ILE A 12 50.29 11.73 0.53
C ILE A 12 49.60 10.88 -0.53
N LEU A 13 50.34 10.35 -1.51
CA LEU A 13 49.78 9.50 -2.58
C LEU A 13 49.14 8.24 -2.01
N ILE A 14 49.82 7.53 -1.11
CA ILE A 14 49.28 6.33 -0.46
C ILE A 14 48.02 6.66 0.34
N GLY A 15 48.04 7.75 1.12
CA GLY A 15 46.89 8.21 1.89
C GLY A 15 45.68 8.50 1.00
N LEU A 16 45.88 9.21 -0.11
CA LEU A 16 44.82 9.51 -1.09
C LEU A 16 44.28 8.24 -1.75
N SER A 17 45.14 7.28 -2.10
CA SER A 17 44.71 6.01 -2.68
C SER A 17 43.83 5.22 -1.71
N ILE A 18 44.22 5.11 -0.44
CA ILE A 18 43.43 4.42 0.59
C ILE A 18 42.10 5.14 0.82
N MET A 19 42.12 6.47 0.97
CA MET A 19 40.88 7.25 1.16
C MET A 19 39.92 7.07 -0.03
N SER A 20 40.44 7.01 -1.25
CA SER A 20 39.63 6.84 -2.46
C SER A 20 38.98 5.47 -2.50
N ILE A 21 39.72 4.40 -2.18
CA ILE A 21 39.20 3.03 -2.13
C ILE A 21 38.08 2.92 -1.09
N VAL A 22 38.32 3.44 0.13
CA VAL A 22 37.33 3.42 1.21
C VAL A 22 36.09 4.22 0.83
N SER A 23 36.27 5.40 0.25
CA SER A 23 35.17 6.26 -0.19
C SER A 23 34.30 5.58 -1.25
N LEU A 24 34.91 4.95 -2.26
CA LEU A 24 34.19 4.21 -3.30
C LEU A 24 33.39 3.04 -2.72
N TYR A 25 33.96 2.33 -1.75
CA TYR A 25 33.27 1.24 -1.06
C TYR A 25 32.04 1.73 -0.29
N ILE A 26 32.17 2.84 0.45
CA ILE A 26 31.06 3.47 1.18
C ILE A 26 29.96 3.92 0.21
N ILE A 27 30.32 4.60 -0.89
CA ILE A 27 29.36 5.04 -1.91
C ILE A 27 28.57 3.85 -2.46
N LYS A 28 29.26 2.74 -2.79
CA LYS A 28 28.62 1.53 -3.31
C LYS A 28 27.59 0.95 -2.33
N ILE A 29 27.93 0.88 -1.04
CA ILE A 29 27.01 0.40 0.00
C ILE A 29 25.82 1.35 0.13
N THR A 30 26.06 2.66 0.20
CA THR A 30 25.00 3.67 0.36
C THR A 30 24.01 3.63 -0.78
N VAL A 31 24.47 3.51 -2.03
CA VAL A 31 23.59 3.40 -3.21
C VAL A 31 22.72 2.15 -3.12
N ARG A 32 23.31 0.99 -2.78
CA ARG A 32 22.58 -0.26 -2.62
C ARG A 32 21.52 -0.17 -1.52
N TYR A 33 21.91 0.38 -0.36
CA TYR A 33 21.01 0.51 0.78
C TYR A 33 19.85 1.47 0.47
N THR A 34 20.13 2.62 -0.15
CA THR A 34 19.11 3.61 -0.52
C THR A 34 18.11 3.03 -1.52
N SER A 35 18.59 2.26 -2.51
CA SER A 35 17.70 1.60 -3.48
C SER A 35 16.79 0.58 -2.79
N ASN A 36 17.35 -0.30 -1.96
CA ASN A 36 16.59 -1.30 -1.22
C ASN A 36 15.59 -0.65 -0.25
N TYR A 37 16.00 0.43 0.42
CA TYR A 37 15.14 1.19 1.32
C TYR A 37 13.94 1.78 0.58
N LYS A 38 14.13 2.35 -0.62
CA LYS A 38 13.04 2.88 -1.43
C LYS A 38 12.04 1.78 -1.80
N ILE A 39 12.51 0.64 -2.27
CA ILE A 39 11.67 -0.52 -2.61
C ILE A 39 10.88 -0.99 -1.39
N LYS A 40 11.55 -1.13 -0.24
CA LYS A 40 10.93 -1.61 0.99
C LYS A 40 9.91 -0.62 1.54
N LYS A 41 10.21 0.68 1.49
CA LYS A 41 9.28 1.74 1.87
C LYS A 41 7.99 1.66 1.04
N GLU A 42 8.09 1.48 -0.27
CA GLU A 42 6.93 1.35 -1.15
C GLU A 42 6.08 0.11 -0.82
N GLU A 43 6.72 -1.03 -0.56
CA GLU A 43 6.02 -2.27 -0.15
C GLU A 43 5.32 -2.14 1.20
N THR A 44 5.98 -1.48 2.16
CA THR A 44 5.40 -1.22 3.48
C THR A 44 4.20 -0.29 3.35
N LEU A 45 4.32 0.80 2.59
CA LEU A 45 3.20 1.71 2.35
C LEU A 45 2.03 1.02 1.65
N GLU A 46 2.29 0.19 0.64
CA GLU A 46 1.24 -0.59 -0.03
C GLU A 46 0.52 -1.51 0.97
N THR A 47 1.28 -2.22 1.81
CA THR A 47 0.70 -3.09 2.85
C THR A 47 -0.18 -2.28 3.80
N VAL A 48 0.30 -1.15 4.31
CA VAL A 48 -0.47 -0.28 5.22
C VAL A 48 -1.76 0.22 4.57
N TYR A 49 -1.72 0.69 3.33
CA TYR A 49 -2.92 1.18 2.65
C TYR A 49 -3.95 0.10 2.37
N ILE A 50 -3.51 -1.12 2.04
CA ILE A 50 -4.41 -2.26 1.82
C ILE A 50 -5.02 -2.73 3.15
N GLU A 51 -4.24 -2.73 4.23
CA GLU A 51 -4.74 -3.03 5.58
C GLU A 51 -5.80 -2.02 6.03
N GLU A 52 -5.56 -0.72 5.80
CA GLU A 52 -6.55 0.32 6.05
C GLU A 52 -7.78 0.19 5.14
N ALA A 53 -7.62 -0.26 3.90
CA ALA A 53 -8.73 -0.55 3.02
C ALA A 53 -9.65 -1.62 3.62
N PHE A 54 -9.09 -2.70 4.14
CA PHE A 54 -9.87 -3.73 4.84
C PHE A 54 -10.55 -3.19 6.09
N ASN A 55 -9.86 -2.37 6.88
CA ASN A 55 -10.42 -1.78 8.10
C ASN A 55 -11.60 -0.85 7.77
N LEU A 56 -11.49 -0.04 6.72
CA LEU A 56 -12.54 0.86 6.29
C LEU A 56 -13.75 0.09 5.73
N ILE A 57 -13.52 -0.94 4.91
CA ILE A 57 -14.61 -1.81 4.43
C ILE A 57 -15.31 -2.48 5.60
N LYS A 58 -14.56 -3.02 6.58
CA LYS A 58 -15.12 -3.60 7.79
C LYS A 58 -15.97 -2.58 8.55
N TYR A 59 -15.44 -1.38 8.76
CA TYR A 59 -16.16 -0.32 9.45
C TYR A 59 -17.49 0.05 8.77
N VAL A 60 -17.50 0.09 7.43
CA VAL A 60 -18.75 0.30 6.66
C VAL A 60 -19.72 -0.87 6.90
N LEU A 61 -19.26 -2.11 6.76
CA LEU A 61 -20.09 -3.30 7.00
C LEU A 61 -20.65 -3.34 8.43
N ASP A 62 -19.86 -2.96 9.43
CA ASP A 62 -20.25 -2.97 10.83
C ASP A 62 -21.33 -1.91 11.16
N LYS A 63 -21.35 -0.79 10.44
CA LYS A 63 -22.25 0.35 10.69
C LYS A 63 -23.59 0.30 9.98
N GLU A 64 -23.60 -0.29 8.79
CA GLU A 64 -24.77 -0.26 7.93
C GLU A 64 -25.75 -1.39 8.26
N ALA A 65 -26.96 -1.33 7.69
CA ALA A 65 -28.05 -2.24 8.04
C ALA A 65 -27.78 -3.67 7.59
N SER A 66 -27.50 -3.85 6.29
CA SER A 66 -27.27 -5.15 5.68
C SER A 66 -26.24 -5.05 4.56
N SER A 67 -25.67 -6.18 4.16
CA SER A 67 -24.70 -6.23 3.06
C SER A 67 -24.88 -7.46 2.18
N LYS A 68 -24.62 -7.32 0.89
CA LYS A 68 -24.68 -8.42 -0.08
C LYS A 68 -23.60 -8.26 -1.15
N VAL A 69 -23.03 -9.37 -1.57
CA VAL A 69 -22.08 -9.38 -2.68
C VAL A 69 -22.81 -9.61 -4.00
N ILE A 70 -22.50 -8.79 -5.00
CA ILE A 70 -22.99 -8.90 -6.38
C ILE A 70 -21.76 -8.87 -7.29
N GLU A 71 -21.37 -10.03 -7.84
CA GLU A 71 -20.09 -10.21 -8.54
C GLU A 71 -18.91 -9.84 -7.61
N ASP A 72 -18.00 -8.97 -8.02
CA ASP A 72 -16.90 -8.45 -7.20
C ASP A 72 -17.24 -7.11 -6.51
N ILE A 73 -18.53 -6.86 -6.24
CA ILE A 73 -19.04 -5.61 -5.64
C ILE A 73 -19.76 -5.93 -4.34
N ILE A 74 -19.52 -5.10 -3.33
CA ILE A 74 -20.29 -5.16 -2.07
C ILE A 74 -21.36 -4.08 -2.15
N LYS A 75 -22.63 -4.50 -2.19
CA LYS A 75 -23.77 -3.62 -2.01
C LYS A 75 -24.08 -3.56 -0.52
N VAL A 76 -24.20 -2.35 0.01
CA VAL A 76 -24.47 -2.11 1.43
C VAL A 76 -25.75 -1.30 1.54
N GLU A 77 -26.68 -1.76 2.38
CA GLU A 77 -27.94 -1.07 2.69
C GLU A 77 -27.74 -0.14 3.86
N ARG A 78 -28.06 1.14 3.67
CA ARG A 78 -27.75 2.15 4.66
C ARG A 78 -28.64 2.03 5.88
N ALA A 79 -28.07 2.17 7.08
CA ALA A 79 -28.83 2.13 8.33
C ALA A 79 -29.81 3.31 8.51
N ASP A 80 -29.69 4.37 7.70
CA ASP A 80 -30.60 5.52 7.70
C ASP A 80 -31.75 5.40 6.69
N ASP A 81 -31.97 4.22 6.12
CA ASP A 81 -33.01 3.91 5.12
C ASP A 81 -32.95 4.77 3.84
N LYS A 82 -31.83 5.47 3.58
CA LYS A 82 -31.66 6.31 2.38
C LYS A 82 -31.14 5.57 1.16
N GLY A 83 -31.30 4.24 1.12
CA GLY A 83 -30.94 3.39 0.00
C GLY A 83 -29.60 2.68 0.18
N TYR A 84 -28.80 2.65 -0.89
CA TYR A 84 -27.67 1.72 -1.00
C TYR A 84 -26.37 2.38 -1.42
N ASP A 85 -25.28 1.92 -0.83
CA ASP A 85 -23.91 2.26 -1.23
C ASP A 85 -23.19 1.04 -1.81
N TYR A 86 -22.16 1.29 -2.61
CA TYR A 86 -21.48 0.25 -3.38
C TYR A 86 -19.97 0.35 -3.26
N ILE A 87 -19.34 -0.67 -2.68
CA ILE A 87 -17.88 -0.79 -2.64
C ILE A 87 -17.44 -1.60 -3.86
N ARG A 88 -16.64 -0.98 -4.74
CA ARG A 88 -16.21 -1.56 -6.00
C ARG A 88 -14.85 -1.04 -6.45
N LYS A 89 -14.28 -1.73 -7.43
CA LYS A 89 -13.15 -1.20 -8.19
C LYS A 89 -13.64 -0.24 -9.30
N ASP A 90 -12.93 0.87 -9.50
CA ASP A 90 -13.15 1.78 -10.62
C ASP A 90 -12.28 1.43 -11.85
N ARG A 91 -12.48 2.17 -12.95
CA ARG A 91 -11.69 1.98 -14.18
C ARG A 91 -10.23 2.41 -14.04
N ALA A 92 -9.91 3.28 -13.07
CA ALA A 92 -8.55 3.72 -12.78
C ALA A 92 -7.80 2.74 -11.86
N GLY A 93 -8.46 1.68 -11.40
CA GLY A 93 -7.88 0.68 -10.52
C GLY A 93 -7.88 1.08 -9.05
N ASN A 94 -8.84 1.90 -8.61
CA ASN A 94 -9.03 2.24 -7.20
C ASN A 94 -10.20 1.45 -6.63
N ILE A 95 -10.08 1.05 -5.36
CA ILE A 95 -11.24 0.63 -4.57
C ILE A 95 -11.93 1.90 -4.08
N ILE A 96 -13.21 2.03 -4.40
CA ILE A 96 -14.03 3.18 -4.05
C ILE A 96 -15.35 2.74 -3.43
N ILE A 97 -15.96 3.63 -2.65
CA ILE A 97 -17.37 3.56 -2.29
C ILE A 97 -18.15 4.55 -3.16
N SER A 98 -19.23 4.09 -3.80
CA SER A 98 -20.16 4.91 -4.59
C SER A 98 -21.46 5.07 -3.81
N TYR A 99 -21.89 6.32 -3.61
CA TYR A 99 -23.05 6.61 -2.74
C TYR A 99 -24.36 6.65 -3.53
N GLY A 100 -25.39 5.98 -3.03
CA GLY A 100 -26.76 5.96 -3.58
C GLY A 100 -26.94 5.16 -4.88
N ALA A 101 -25.90 5.03 -5.71
CA ALA A 101 -25.94 4.29 -6.97
C ALA A 101 -24.62 3.59 -7.29
N LYS A 102 -24.68 2.42 -7.94
CA LYS A 102 -23.50 1.61 -8.31
C LYS A 102 -22.46 2.41 -9.08
N TYR A 103 -22.88 3.27 -10.00
CA TYR A 103 -22.00 4.15 -10.78
C TYR A 103 -22.26 5.63 -10.50
N SER A 104 -22.45 5.97 -9.21
CA SER A 104 -22.59 7.36 -8.77
C SER A 104 -21.34 8.19 -9.11
N THR A 105 -21.54 9.49 -9.37
CA THR A 105 -20.45 10.47 -9.45
C THR A 105 -19.95 10.87 -8.07
N THR A 106 -20.79 10.73 -7.03
CA THR A 106 -20.43 10.94 -5.64
C THR A 106 -19.74 9.68 -5.11
N THR A 107 -18.41 9.73 -5.00
CA THR A 107 -17.59 8.59 -4.61
C THR A 107 -16.48 9.02 -3.65
N ASN A 108 -16.05 8.09 -2.79
CA ASN A 108 -14.83 8.24 -1.99
C ASN A 108 -13.84 7.12 -2.31
N ASN A 109 -12.55 7.46 -2.25
CA ASN A 109 -11.48 6.49 -2.43
C ASN A 109 -11.20 5.76 -1.11
N ILE A 110 -11.19 4.44 -1.18
CA ILE A 110 -10.77 3.56 -0.08
C ILE A 110 -9.29 3.23 -0.24
N CYS A 111 -8.89 2.77 -1.43
CA CYS A 111 -7.50 2.42 -1.72
C CYS A 111 -7.18 2.69 -3.19
N ARG A 112 -6.02 3.29 -3.46
CA ARG A 112 -5.64 3.70 -4.82
C ARG A 112 -4.68 2.73 -5.48
N GLY A 113 -4.86 2.54 -6.78
CA GLY A 113 -3.93 1.82 -7.64
C GLY A 113 -3.69 0.37 -7.19
N ILE A 114 -4.73 -0.43 -7.22
CA ILE A 114 -4.68 -1.88 -7.04
C ILE A 114 -4.82 -2.57 -8.40
N LYS A 115 -4.24 -3.76 -8.52
CA LYS A 115 -4.34 -4.57 -9.72
C LYS A 115 -5.70 -5.26 -9.80
N GLU A 116 -6.15 -5.89 -8.72
CA GLU A 116 -7.40 -6.67 -8.68
C GLU A 116 -8.11 -6.48 -7.34
N PHE A 117 -9.44 -6.50 -7.38
CA PHE A 117 -10.31 -6.51 -6.22
C PHE A 117 -11.38 -7.55 -6.48
N ASN A 118 -11.38 -8.60 -5.67
CA ASN A 118 -12.29 -9.71 -5.81
C ASN A 118 -13.01 -9.94 -4.50
N VAL A 119 -14.32 -10.15 -4.61
CA VAL A 119 -15.17 -10.29 -3.45
C VAL A 119 -16.07 -11.50 -3.65
N LYS A 120 -16.13 -12.36 -2.64
CA LYS A 120 -16.99 -13.55 -2.66
C LYS A 120 -17.73 -13.67 -1.35
N GLU A 121 -19.02 -13.97 -1.43
CA GLU A 121 -19.85 -14.28 -0.28
C GLU A 121 -19.90 -15.80 -0.09
N LYS A 122 -19.73 -16.26 1.16
CA LYS A 122 -19.88 -17.66 1.54
C LYS A 122 -20.53 -17.74 2.92
N GLY A 123 -21.84 -17.94 2.95
CA GLY A 123 -22.63 -17.85 4.18
C GLY A 123 -22.51 -16.45 4.79
N ASP A 124 -22.16 -16.40 6.08
CA ASP A 124 -22.10 -15.14 6.85
C ASP A 124 -20.75 -14.43 6.73
N VAL A 125 -19.98 -14.75 5.70
CA VAL A 125 -18.62 -14.23 5.51
C VAL A 125 -18.45 -13.67 4.10
N ILE A 126 -17.89 -12.48 4.04
CA ILE A 126 -17.40 -11.83 2.82
C ILE A 126 -15.88 -12.05 2.75
N HIS A 127 -15.44 -12.81 1.76
CA HIS A 127 -14.03 -13.05 1.46
C HIS A 127 -13.52 -11.99 0.49
N LEU A 128 -12.64 -11.12 0.98
CA LEU A 128 -12.01 -10.06 0.21
C LEU A 128 -10.61 -10.47 -0.22
N LYS A 129 -10.32 -10.31 -1.51
CA LYS A 129 -8.97 -10.43 -2.08
C LYS A 129 -8.60 -9.13 -2.79
N ILE A 130 -7.49 -8.53 -2.38
CA ILE A 130 -6.89 -7.35 -3.01
C ILE A 130 -5.53 -7.76 -3.56
N VAL A 131 -5.27 -7.47 -4.83
CA VAL A 131 -3.93 -7.66 -5.42
C VAL A 131 -3.28 -6.30 -5.59
N GLY A 132 -2.15 -6.10 -4.92
CA GLY A 132 -1.36 -4.87 -4.97
C GLY A 132 -0.70 -4.63 -6.33
N LYS A 133 -0.01 -3.49 -6.49
CA LYS A 133 0.60 -3.11 -7.79
C LYS A 133 1.67 -4.09 -8.23
N LYS A 134 2.42 -4.63 -7.26
CA LYS A 134 3.49 -5.60 -7.49
C LYS A 134 2.99 -7.04 -7.58
N GLY A 135 1.67 -7.26 -7.60
CA GLY A 135 1.06 -8.59 -7.71
C GLY A 135 0.97 -9.37 -6.40
N LYS A 136 1.38 -8.79 -5.27
CA LYS A 136 1.19 -9.41 -3.96
C LYS A 136 -0.30 -9.47 -3.62
N GLU A 137 -0.73 -10.64 -3.16
CA GLU A 137 -2.12 -10.88 -2.77
C GLU A 137 -2.31 -10.64 -1.28
N TYR A 138 -3.42 -9.99 -0.94
CA TYR A 138 -3.85 -9.71 0.41
C TYR A 138 -5.27 -10.20 0.56
N ILE A 139 -5.53 -11.01 1.58
CA ILE A 139 -6.81 -11.70 1.75
C ILE A 139 -7.30 -11.46 3.17
N ARG A 140 -8.58 -11.11 3.30
CA ARG A 140 -9.25 -11.02 4.59
C ARG A 140 -10.71 -11.45 4.48
N CYS A 141 -11.15 -12.19 5.48
CA CYS A 141 -12.56 -12.53 5.67
C CYS A 141 -13.19 -11.53 6.64
N LEU A 142 -14.35 -10.98 6.27
CA LEU A 142 -15.15 -10.11 7.11
C LEU A 142 -16.52 -10.74 7.35
N ILE A 143 -17.12 -10.46 8.51
CA ILE A 143 -18.47 -10.93 8.81
C ILE A 143 -19.45 -10.12 7.97
N LYS A 144 -20.38 -10.82 7.32
CA LYS A 144 -21.49 -10.22 6.59
C LYS A 144 -22.52 -9.69 7.60
N LYS A 145 -23.05 -8.51 7.33
CA LYS A 145 -24.20 -7.96 8.07
C LYS A 145 -25.50 -8.44 7.42
N GLU A 146 -26.41 -9.00 8.22
CA GLU A 146 -27.77 -9.40 7.83
C GLU A 146 -28.79 -8.30 8.08
#